data_AF-A0A832E035-F1
#
_entry.id   AF-A0A832E035-F1
#
_cell.length_a   1.000
_cell.length_b   1.000
_cell.length_c   1.000
_cell.angle_alpha   90.00
_cell.angle_beta   90.00
_cell.angle_gamma   90.00
#
_symmetry.space_group_name_H-M   'P 1'
#
loop_
_entity.id
_entity.type
_entity.pdbx_description
1 polymer ?
#
loop_
_entity_poly.entity_id
_entity_poly.type
_entity_poly.pdbx_seq_one_letter_code
_entity_poly.pdbx_strand_id
1 'polypeptide(L)'
;MDKAFIIEARSYDIWGIASHNFWVLRNDENQVLSQLHGLATDRKTNTFKPIGFFNDRLGFYEFKTANNDPSFIFNNQQAVPVYQGDVTDVLSRWDNAASQLATLNKQDLNYSPFGILGLPVTNSNSAYHLLSQLMGIDCCRFSGVLEPGIGNSLDYCNVNAGNE
;
A
#
# COMPACT_ATOMS: atom_id res chain seq x y z
N MET A 1 10.68 21.34 19.99
CA MET A 1 9.82 20.70 18.99
C MET A 1 9.79 19.24 19.37
N ASP A 2 8.61 18.70 19.66
CA ASP A 2 8.48 17.29 19.96
C ASP A 2 8.86 16.47 18.71
N LYS A 3 9.74 15.50 18.92
CA LYS A 3 10.23 14.58 17.90
C LYS A 3 9.05 13.70 17.45
N ALA A 4 8.55 13.91 16.23
CA ALA A 4 7.34 13.26 15.74
C ALA A 4 7.64 12.35 14.55
N PHE A 5 7.06 11.15 14.58
CA PHE A 5 7.11 10.22 13.46
C PHE A 5 6.01 10.58 12.46
N ILE A 6 6.18 10.18 11.20
CA ILE A 6 5.29 10.55 10.09
C ILE A 6 4.89 9.30 9.31
N ILE A 7 3.58 9.19 9.01
CA ILE A 7 3.08 8.32 7.94
C ILE A 7 2.80 9.19 6.73
N GLU A 8 3.55 8.96 5.66
CA GLU A 8 3.53 9.71 4.41
C GLU A 8 2.90 8.85 3.31
N ALA A 9 1.93 9.41 2.60
CA ALA A 9 1.44 8.85 1.35
C ALA A 9 2.41 9.23 0.22
N ARG A 10 2.71 8.29 -0.66
CA ARG A 10 3.48 8.54 -1.88
C ARG A 10 2.80 8.03 -3.13
N SER A 11 3.04 8.72 -4.23
CA SER A 11 2.57 8.36 -5.56
C SER A 11 3.75 8.14 -6.49
N TYR A 12 3.93 6.90 -6.95
CA TYR A 12 4.85 6.58 -8.02
C TYR A 12 4.12 6.63 -9.36
N ASP A 13 4.51 7.59 -10.20
CA ASP A 13 3.96 7.74 -11.54
C ASP A 13 4.36 6.56 -12.45
N ILE A 14 3.36 5.98 -13.08
CA ILE A 14 3.46 4.94 -14.08
C ILE A 14 3.08 5.55 -15.43
N TRP A 15 4.13 5.89 -16.19
CA TRP A 15 4.06 6.40 -17.56
C TRP A 15 3.23 7.68 -17.74
N GLY A 16 3.10 8.52 -16.72
CA GLY A 16 2.42 9.83 -16.79
C GLY A 16 0.90 9.75 -16.79
N ILE A 17 0.33 8.56 -16.59
CA ILE A 17 -1.12 8.33 -16.77
C ILE A 17 -1.75 7.74 -15.51
N ALA A 18 -1.07 6.80 -14.85
CA ALA A 18 -1.58 6.14 -13.65
C ALA A 18 -0.52 6.14 -12.55
N SER A 19 -0.90 5.89 -11.31
CA SER A 19 0.05 5.77 -10.22
C SER A 19 -0.04 4.46 -9.44
N HIS A 20 1.11 4.07 -8.88
CA HIS A 20 1.22 3.14 -7.78
C HIS A 20 1.36 3.94 -6.49
N ASN A 21 0.30 3.98 -5.69
CA ASN A 21 0.34 4.63 -4.39
C ASN A 21 0.82 3.65 -3.31
N PHE A 22 1.56 4.17 -2.33
CA PHE A 22 2.12 3.39 -1.23
C PHE A 22 2.32 4.26 0.02
N TRP A 23 2.55 3.61 1.16
CA TRP A 23 2.74 4.26 2.44
C TRP A 23 4.19 4.21 2.88
N VAL A 24 4.67 5.27 3.51
CA VAL A 24 6.04 5.41 4.02
C VAL A 24 6.02 5.80 5.49
N LEU A 25 6.77 5.08 6.31
CA LEU A 25 7.03 5.42 7.70
C LEU A 25 8.35 6.20 7.80
N ARG A 26 8.32 7.35 8.45
CA ARG A 26 9.50 8.16 8.75
C ARG A 26 9.66 8.42 10.24
N ASN A 27 10.91 8.47 10.69
CA ASN A 27 11.22 8.90 12.05
C ASN A 27 11.23 10.43 12.18
N ASP A 28 11.51 10.89 13.39
CA ASP A 28 11.66 12.29 13.79
C ASP A 28 12.83 13.03 13.13
N GLU A 29 13.76 12.30 12.50
CA GLU A 29 14.84 12.84 11.67
C GLU A 29 14.50 12.82 10.18
N ASN A 30 13.23 12.55 9.83
CA ASN A 30 12.71 12.43 8.48
C ASN A 30 13.36 11.28 7.66
N GLN A 31 14.04 10.34 8.31
CA GLN A 31 14.60 9.16 7.69
C GLN A 31 13.49 8.14 7.42
N VAL A 32 13.55 7.50 6.26
CA VAL A 32 12.63 6.41 5.92
C VAL A 32 13.00 5.18 6.74
N LEU A 33 12.01 4.62 7.44
CA LEU A 33 12.16 3.37 8.19
C LEU A 33 11.62 2.19 7.40
N SER A 34 10.44 2.36 6.80
CA SER A 34 9.70 1.28 6.16
C SER A 34 8.73 1.80 5.10
N GLN A 35 8.34 0.94 4.17
CA GLN A 35 7.32 1.19 3.14
C GLN A 35 6.31 0.04 3.10
N LEU A 36 5.01 0.34 2.95
CA LEU A 36 3.96 -0.66 2.72
C LEU A 36 3.40 -0.55 1.31
N HIS A 37 3.35 -1.69 0.62
CA HIS A 37 2.95 -1.78 -0.78
C HIS A 37 1.90 -2.87 -1.02
N GLY A 38 1.02 -2.61 -1.99
CA GLY A 38 0.37 -3.68 -2.76
C GLY A 38 1.04 -3.79 -4.12
N LEU A 39 1.60 -4.95 -4.46
CA LEU A 39 2.27 -5.18 -5.74
C LEU A 39 1.61 -6.34 -6.47
N ALA A 40 1.71 -6.34 -7.79
CA ALA A 40 1.42 -7.55 -8.54
C ALA A 40 2.50 -8.59 -8.24
N THR A 41 2.11 -9.84 -8.06
CA THR A 41 3.03 -10.92 -7.70
C THR A 41 2.79 -12.12 -8.59
N ASP A 42 3.86 -12.61 -9.19
CA ASP A 42 3.83 -13.84 -9.96
C ASP A 42 3.49 -15.01 -9.03
N ARG A 43 2.41 -15.73 -9.33
CA ARG A 43 1.94 -16.83 -8.50
C ARG A 43 2.91 -18.01 -8.44
N LYS A 44 3.71 -18.22 -9.48
CA LYS A 44 4.64 -19.36 -9.58
C LYS A 44 5.97 -19.05 -8.94
N THR A 45 6.52 -17.85 -9.17
CA THR A 45 7.86 -17.49 -8.70
C THR A 45 7.85 -16.69 -7.40
N ASN A 46 6.68 -16.22 -6.95
CA ASN A 46 6.53 -15.27 -5.84
C ASN A 46 7.28 -13.94 -6.04
N THR A 47 7.64 -13.62 -7.29
CA THR A 47 8.34 -12.38 -7.62
C THR A 47 7.34 -11.24 -7.81
N PHE A 48 7.55 -10.12 -7.12
CA PHE A 48 6.71 -8.94 -7.29
C PHE A 48 7.04 -8.20 -8.60
N LYS A 49 6.07 -7.45 -9.11
CA LYS A 49 6.10 -6.64 -10.33
C LYS A 49 5.46 -5.27 -10.03
N PRO A 50 6.05 -4.15 -10.50
CA PRO A 50 5.45 -2.82 -10.33
C PRO A 50 4.09 -2.68 -11.03
N ILE A 51 3.92 -3.37 -12.16
CA ILE A 51 2.69 -3.45 -12.94
C ILE A 51 2.41 -4.94 -13.20
N GLY A 52 1.19 -5.37 -12.88
CA GLY A 52 0.75 -6.75 -13.07
C GLY A 52 -0.07 -6.99 -14.32
N PHE A 53 -0.30 -8.27 -14.58
CA PHE A 53 -1.25 -8.80 -15.57
C PHE A 53 -2.33 -9.63 -14.85
N PHE A 54 -3.39 -10.01 -15.56
CA PHE A 54 -4.53 -10.77 -14.99
C PHE A 54 -4.19 -12.11 -14.34
N ASN A 55 -3.01 -12.68 -14.63
CA ASN A 55 -2.55 -13.95 -14.05
C ASN A 55 -1.71 -13.75 -12.77
N ASP A 56 -1.41 -12.51 -12.40
CA ASP A 56 -0.73 -12.21 -11.16
C ASP A 56 -1.73 -12.20 -9.98
N ARG A 57 -1.21 -12.33 -8.77
CA ARG A 57 -1.98 -12.06 -7.54
C ARG A 57 -1.61 -10.69 -6.97
N LEU A 58 -2.47 -10.12 -6.14
CA LEU A 58 -2.11 -8.97 -5.31
C LEU A 58 -1.32 -9.46 -4.09
N GLY A 59 -0.06 -9.05 -4.01
CA GLY A 59 0.79 -9.27 -2.84
C GLY A 59 0.92 -8.02 -1.98
N PHE A 60 0.92 -8.20 -0.67
CA PHE A 60 1.12 -7.18 0.34
C PHE A 60 2.53 -7.29 0.90
N TYR A 61 3.28 -6.18 0.87
CA TYR A 61 4.70 -6.16 1.20
C TYR A 61 5.04 -5.04 2.17
N GLU A 62 5.95 -5.33 3.08
CA GLU A 62 6.69 -4.34 3.85
C GLU A 62 8.16 -4.37 3.40
N PHE A 63 8.72 -3.21 3.07
CA PHE A 63 10.13 -3.05 2.74
C PHE A 63 10.81 -2.15 3.76
N LYS A 64 11.72 -2.71 4.56
CA LYS A 64 12.42 -2.00 5.63
C LYS A 64 13.79 -1.55 5.16
N THR A 65 14.09 -0.28 5.40
CA THR A 65 15.41 0.30 5.08
C THR A 65 16.54 -0.45 5.82
N ALA A 66 16.30 -0.87 7.07
CA ALA A 66 17.27 -1.64 7.86
C ALA A 66 17.65 -2.99 7.26
N ASN A 67 16.81 -3.56 6.39
CA ASN A 67 17.05 -4.85 5.72
C ASN A 67 17.72 -4.70 4.35
N ASN A 68 17.99 -3.48 3.90
CA ASN A 68 18.35 -3.18 2.50
C ASN A 68 17.30 -3.70 1.49
N ASP A 69 16.02 -3.67 1.88
CA ASP A 69 14.93 -4.05 1.00
C ASP A 69 14.80 -3.05 -0.18
N PRO A 70 14.16 -3.46 -1.29
CA PRO A 70 13.88 -2.57 -2.41
C PRO A 70 13.17 -1.28 -1.99
N SER A 71 13.49 -0.19 -2.69
CA SER A 71 12.87 1.12 -2.49
C SER A 71 12.10 1.53 -3.75
N PHE A 72 10.86 1.98 -3.54
CA PHE A 72 10.04 2.60 -4.58
C PHE A 72 10.01 4.13 -4.42
N ILE A 73 10.91 4.67 -3.59
CA ILE A 73 11.08 6.10 -3.40
C ILE A 73 12.05 6.62 -4.46
N PHE A 74 11.53 7.46 -5.36
CA PHE A 74 12.27 8.12 -6.43
C PHE A 74 12.16 9.65 -6.32
N ASN A 75 13.06 10.36 -6.99
CA ASN A 75 13.02 11.81 -7.08
C ASN A 75 11.72 12.28 -7.78
N ASN A 76 11.20 13.43 -7.38
CA ASN A 76 10.02 14.10 -7.96
C ASN A 76 8.69 13.33 -7.85
N GLN A 77 8.58 12.34 -6.96
CA GLN A 77 7.29 11.76 -6.61
C GLN A 77 6.43 12.75 -5.80
N GLN A 78 5.11 12.70 -6.00
CA GLN A 78 4.20 13.36 -5.08
C GLN A 78 4.27 12.65 -3.71
N ALA A 79 4.36 13.45 -2.65
CA ALA A 79 4.46 12.97 -1.28
C ALA A 79 3.66 13.88 -0.35
N VAL A 80 2.81 13.28 0.50
CA VAL A 80 1.92 14.00 1.42
C VAL A 80 2.05 13.37 2.80
N PRO A 81 2.51 14.11 3.82
CA PRO A 81 2.38 13.70 5.21
C PRO A 81 0.88 13.59 5.55
N VAL A 82 0.42 12.39 5.87
CA VAL A 82 -1.00 12.13 6.19
C VAL A 82 -1.23 12.11 7.69
N TYR A 83 -0.28 11.54 8.43
CA TYR A 83 -0.35 11.48 9.88
C TYR A 83 0.99 11.82 10.51
N GLN A 84 0.97 12.62 11.57
CA GLN A 84 2.14 12.97 12.36
C GLN A 84 1.76 12.92 13.83
N GLY A 85 2.58 12.25 14.64
CA GLY A 85 2.31 12.06 16.06
C GLY A 85 3.54 11.59 16.83
N ASP A 86 3.34 11.24 18.09
CA ASP A 86 4.40 10.60 18.87
C ASP A 86 4.73 9.20 18.34
N VAL A 87 5.90 8.70 18.74
CA VAL A 87 6.42 7.41 18.29
C VAL A 87 5.48 6.24 18.60
N THR A 88 4.80 6.26 19.75
CA THR A 88 3.98 5.13 20.20
C THR A 88 2.75 5.00 19.31
N ASP A 89 2.04 6.10 19.09
CA ASP A 89 0.83 6.13 18.29
C ASP A 89 1.12 5.87 16.80
N VAL A 90 2.14 6.51 16.24
CA VAL A 90 2.51 6.31 14.82
C VAL A 90 2.93 4.86 14.55
N LEU A 91 3.76 4.28 15.42
CA LEU A 91 4.16 2.88 15.28
C LEU A 91 2.98 1.93 15.50
N SER A 92 2.11 2.19 16.48
CA SER A 92 0.92 1.35 16.69
C SER A 92 0.02 1.31 15.46
N ARG A 93 -0.16 2.43 14.76
CA ARG A 93 -0.95 2.49 13.52
C ARG A 93 -0.28 1.69 12.41
N TRP A 94 1.01 1.92 12.19
CA TRP A 94 1.80 1.20 11.19
C TRP A 94 1.78 -0.32 11.43
N ASP A 95 2.06 -0.75 12.66
CA ASP A 95 2.11 -2.15 13.05
C ASP A 95 0.74 -2.84 12.92
N ASN A 96 -0.35 -2.10 13.13
CA ASN A 96 -1.70 -2.65 12.90
C ASN A 96 -1.89 -3.07 11.44
N ALA A 97 -1.35 -2.33 10.46
CA ALA A 97 -1.37 -2.75 9.06
C ALA A 97 -0.31 -3.80 8.74
N ALA A 98 0.94 -3.59 9.19
CA ALA A 98 2.07 -4.48 8.89
C ALA A 98 1.87 -5.91 9.42
N SER A 99 1.23 -6.05 10.59
CA SER A 99 0.92 -7.37 11.16
C SER A 99 -0.11 -8.18 10.35
N GLN A 100 -0.94 -7.54 9.52
CA GLN A 100 -1.96 -8.22 8.72
C GLN A 100 -1.46 -8.69 7.35
N LEU A 101 -0.27 -8.28 6.89
CA LEU A 101 0.20 -8.56 5.53
C LEU A 101 0.25 -10.06 5.23
N ALA A 102 0.68 -10.88 6.20
CA ALA A 102 0.72 -12.33 6.03
C ALA A 102 -0.69 -12.94 5.87
N THR A 103 -1.67 -12.44 6.64
CA THR A 103 -3.08 -12.86 6.54
C THR A 103 -3.69 -12.43 5.22
N LEU A 104 -3.44 -11.19 4.79
CA LEU A 104 -3.89 -10.67 3.50
C LEU A 104 -3.31 -11.47 2.33
N ASN A 105 -2.02 -11.80 2.37
CA ASN A 105 -1.37 -12.61 1.35
C ASN A 105 -1.93 -14.04 1.23
N LYS A 106 -2.47 -14.61 2.32
CA LYS A 106 -3.13 -15.93 2.28
C LYS A 106 -4.45 -15.94 1.52
N GLN A 107 -5.08 -14.78 1.34
CA GLN A 107 -6.31 -14.67 0.55
C GLN A 107 -6.07 -14.87 -0.95
N ASP A 108 -4.81 -14.75 -1.39
CA ASP A 108 -4.38 -15.07 -2.75
C ASP A 108 -5.22 -14.36 -3.84
N LEU A 109 -5.53 -13.08 -3.58
CA LEU A 109 -6.43 -12.26 -4.39
C LEU A 109 -5.90 -12.07 -5.82
N ASN A 110 -6.75 -12.19 -6.82
CA ASN A 110 -6.37 -11.92 -8.22
C ASN A 110 -6.01 -10.44 -8.42
N TYR A 111 -4.93 -10.18 -9.16
CA TYR A 111 -4.57 -8.83 -9.57
C TYR A 111 -5.31 -8.47 -10.86
N SER A 112 -6.02 -7.34 -10.84
CA SER A 112 -6.75 -6.79 -11.98
C SER A 112 -6.15 -5.44 -12.37
N PRO A 113 -5.30 -5.40 -13.41
CA PRO A 113 -4.72 -4.14 -13.87
C PRO A 113 -5.79 -3.27 -14.58
N PHE A 114 -5.57 -1.96 -14.59
CA PHE A 114 -6.29 -0.98 -15.43
C PHE A 114 -7.80 -0.77 -15.21
N GLY A 115 -8.39 -1.25 -14.12
CA GLY A 115 -9.74 -0.84 -13.72
C GLY A 115 -10.80 -0.99 -14.81
N ILE A 116 -10.91 -2.19 -15.41
CA ILE A 116 -11.92 -2.49 -16.42
C ILE A 116 -13.32 -2.26 -15.85
N LEU A 117 -14.14 -1.47 -16.55
CA LEU A 117 -15.52 -1.16 -16.17
C LEU A 117 -16.34 -2.44 -15.92
N GLY A 118 -16.93 -2.55 -14.72
CA GLY A 118 -17.81 -3.67 -14.36
C GLY A 118 -17.14 -4.87 -13.67
N LEU A 119 -15.83 -4.83 -13.42
CA LEU A 119 -15.13 -5.83 -12.59
C LEU A 119 -14.59 -5.21 -11.30
N PRO A 120 -14.58 -5.94 -10.17
CA PRO A 120 -13.87 -5.52 -8.96
C PRO A 120 -12.40 -5.24 -9.31
N VAL A 121 -11.93 -4.03 -9.01
CA VAL A 121 -10.56 -3.60 -9.30
C VAL A 121 -9.71 -3.88 -8.07
N THR A 122 -9.01 -5.02 -8.08
CA THR A 122 -8.07 -5.45 -7.03
C THR A 122 -6.64 -5.25 -7.53
N ASN A 123 -5.95 -4.23 -7.04
CA ASN A 123 -4.59 -3.87 -7.48
C ASN A 123 -3.82 -3.11 -6.39
N SER A 124 -2.74 -2.43 -6.76
CA SER A 124 -1.91 -1.66 -5.82
C SER A 124 -2.66 -0.55 -5.09
N ASN A 125 -3.58 0.17 -5.75
CA ASN A 125 -4.28 1.29 -5.14
C ASN A 125 -5.43 0.83 -4.22
N SER A 126 -6.05 -0.33 -4.50
CA SER A 126 -6.98 -0.94 -3.54
C SER A 126 -6.26 -1.45 -2.28
N ALA A 127 -5.04 -1.97 -2.43
CA ALA A 127 -4.19 -2.32 -1.29
C ALA A 127 -3.78 -1.08 -0.48
N TYR A 128 -3.35 -0.01 -1.17
CA TYR A 128 -3.03 1.27 -0.54
C TYR A 128 -4.20 1.79 0.31
N HIS A 129 -5.43 1.76 -0.22
CA HIS A 129 -6.62 2.15 0.53
C HIS A 129 -6.89 1.23 1.73
N LEU A 130 -6.88 -0.10 1.54
CA LEU A 130 -7.08 -1.04 2.65
C LEU A 130 -6.06 -0.81 3.78
N LEU A 131 -4.79 -0.60 3.44
CA LEU A 131 -3.73 -0.36 4.42
C LEU A 131 -3.97 0.94 5.20
N SER A 132 -4.54 1.98 4.57
CA SER A 132 -4.93 3.20 5.29
C SER A 132 -6.03 2.93 6.32
N GLN A 133 -7.01 2.11 5.97
CA GLN A 133 -8.09 1.70 6.87
C GLN A 133 -7.55 0.91 8.06
N LEU A 134 -6.60 -0.01 7.82
CA LEU A 134 -5.93 -0.77 8.87
C LEU A 134 -5.08 0.14 9.78
N MET A 135 -4.43 1.17 9.25
CA MET A 135 -3.72 2.16 10.06
C MET A 135 -4.66 3.16 10.78
N GLY A 136 -5.94 3.17 10.44
CA GLY A 136 -6.91 4.15 10.96
C GLY A 136 -6.57 5.59 10.57
N ILE A 137 -6.03 5.80 9.36
CA ILE A 137 -5.69 7.11 8.81
C ILE A 137 -6.44 7.38 7.50
N ASP A 138 -6.56 8.66 7.14
CA ASP A 138 -7.22 9.07 5.90
C ASP A 138 -6.50 8.50 4.66
N CYS A 139 -7.30 8.07 3.68
CA CYS A 139 -6.77 7.65 2.37
C CYS A 139 -6.51 8.90 1.51
N CYS A 140 -5.24 9.26 1.32
CA CYS A 140 -4.84 10.40 0.50
C CYS A 140 -4.98 10.08 -0.99
N ARG A 141 -5.42 11.05 -1.79
CA ARG A 141 -5.48 10.97 -3.26
C ARG A 141 -4.52 11.96 -3.90
N PHE A 142 -3.99 11.61 -5.06
CA PHE A 142 -3.05 12.45 -5.80
C PHE A 142 -3.70 13.06 -7.04
N SER A 143 -3.53 14.37 -7.21
CA SER A 143 -4.04 15.06 -8.39
C SER A 143 -3.18 14.79 -9.63
N GLY A 144 -3.81 14.77 -10.81
CA GLY A 144 -3.11 14.70 -12.10
C GLY A 144 -2.71 13.30 -12.55
N VAL A 145 -3.11 12.24 -11.82
CA VAL A 145 -2.86 10.84 -12.17
C VAL A 145 -4.15 10.02 -12.04
N LEU A 146 -4.28 8.94 -12.81
CA LEU A 146 -5.33 7.95 -12.59
C LEU A 146 -4.94 7.02 -11.45
N GLU A 147 -5.89 6.76 -10.55
CA GLU A 147 -5.70 5.85 -9.41
C GLU A 147 -6.71 4.67 -9.48
N PRO A 148 -6.68 3.80 -10.51
CA PRO A 148 -7.64 2.71 -10.62
C PRO A 148 -7.63 1.84 -9.38
N GLY A 149 -8.80 1.51 -8.82
CA GLY A 149 -8.90 0.71 -7.60
C GLY A 149 -8.86 1.50 -6.29
N ILE A 150 -8.54 2.81 -6.31
CA ILE A 150 -8.50 3.65 -5.10
C ILE A 150 -9.86 3.77 -4.39
N GLY A 151 -10.96 3.64 -5.14
CA GLY A 151 -12.32 3.67 -4.60
C GLY A 151 -12.78 2.34 -3.99
N ASN A 152 -12.03 1.26 -4.17
CA ASN A 152 -12.40 -0.05 -3.67
C ASN A 152 -11.74 -0.27 -2.31
N SER A 153 -12.52 -0.30 -1.24
CA SER A 153 -12.09 -0.96 -0.02
C SER A 153 -12.10 -2.46 -0.30
N LEU A 154 -10.96 -3.13 -0.15
CA LEU A 154 -10.97 -4.59 -0.11
C LEU A 154 -11.69 -4.98 1.18
N ASP A 155 -12.89 -5.56 1.07
CA ASP A 155 -13.67 -5.97 2.24
C ASP A 155 -12.89 -7.01 3.05
N TYR A 156 -12.21 -6.55 4.09
CA TYR A 156 -11.42 -7.37 5.01
C TYR A 156 -12.27 -8.45 5.72
N CYS A 157 -13.60 -8.30 5.72
CA CYS A 157 -14.55 -9.16 6.43
C CYS A 157 -15.20 -10.28 5.58
N ASN A 158 -15.05 -10.32 4.25
CA ASN A 158 -15.71 -11.34 3.43
C ASN A 158 -14.96 -12.69 3.34
N VAL A 159 -13.85 -12.86 4.08
CA VAL A 159 -13.13 -14.14 4.21
C VAL A 159 -13.54 -14.97 5.44
N ASN A 160 -14.44 -14.46 6.30
CA ASN A 160 -15.00 -15.21 7.43
C ASN A 160 -16.51 -15.45 7.34
N ALA A 161 -17.18 -15.07 6.25
CA ALA A 161 -18.62 -15.28 6.05
C ALA A 161 -18.95 -16.61 5.35
N GLY A 162 -18.26 -17.69 5.77
CA GLY A 162 -18.45 -19.02 5.21
C GLY A 162 -18.01 -20.09 6.21
N ASN A 163 -18.82 -20.29 7.25
CA ASN A 163 -19.11 -21.54 7.98
C ASN A 163 -19.74 -21.18 9.33
N GLU A 164 -21.04 -20.88 9.32
CA GLU A 164 -21.96 -21.21 10.41
C GLU A 164 -23.09 -22.07 9.84
#